data_AF-A0A950FMP3-F1
#
_entry.id   AF-A0A950FMP3-F1
#
_cell.length_a   1.000
_cell.length_b   1.000
_cell.length_c   1.000
_cell.angle_alpha   90.00
_cell.angle_beta   90.00
_cell.angle_gamma   90.00
#
_symmetry.space_group_name_H-M   'P 1'
#
loop_
_entity.id
_entity.type
_entity.pdbx_description
1 polymer ?
#
loop_
_entity_poly.entity_id
_entity_poly.type
_entity_poly.pdbx_seq_one_letter_code
_entity_poly.pdbx_strand_id
1 'polypeptide(L)'
;MALPIFARQYQVSCAKCHSVIPHLNEFGAAFLASGYRIPGLQPGPAFPLATKVNLSDSSQNQGNGPDGAGLPKAIVDEVELFTAGAIGSRGSYLVEQYALDGGMPGSTRDAWVMDRVNPWPARIPLYVQAGSFTLPLPVDPETFRDTAQHYTIYDQTVGTNPFKFFDPKIGVHVSAGDPLHGFSGQFFAGPGHDRQSGIASTGIDTMAYAQESMGLLTLAAYRYNGTRPTPYGPKDEFRRTGVGLMWNQWGRFSSETVLQNGWDSNCVGGLFGCSSSGGFTQLRYQFNRRLYVGGRYEGTADSTGGFARDTVFLLGWGPSEHSRFTIEDIIQHVPQTTHTMNFQFTFAE
;
A
#
# COMPACT_ATOMS: atom_id res chain seq x y z
N MET A 1 -5.05 -1.83 7.16
CA MET A 1 -5.99 -0.92 7.84
C MET A 1 -6.89 -1.65 8.83
N ALA A 2 -6.68 -1.41 10.13
CA ALA A 2 -7.63 -1.78 11.17
C ALA A 2 -8.49 -0.57 11.52
N LEU A 3 -9.80 -0.69 11.39
CA LEU A 3 -10.76 0.37 11.67
C LEU A 3 -11.73 -0.07 12.77
N PRO A 4 -11.36 0.06 14.05
CA PRO A 4 -12.19 -0.40 15.16
C PRO A 4 -13.54 0.33 15.26
N ILE A 5 -13.67 1.49 14.61
CA ILE A 5 -14.96 2.16 14.40
C ILE A 5 -16.04 1.18 13.90
N PHE A 6 -15.72 0.27 13.00
CA PHE A 6 -16.71 -0.67 12.44
C PHE A 6 -17.04 -1.80 13.39
N ALA A 7 -16.07 -2.29 14.16
CA ALA A 7 -16.32 -3.23 15.24
C ALA A 7 -17.35 -2.65 16.23
N ARG A 8 -17.22 -1.37 16.57
CA ARG A 8 -18.18 -0.63 17.41
C ARG A 8 -19.54 -0.42 16.73
N GLN A 9 -19.55 0.11 15.50
CA GLN A 9 -20.78 0.40 14.76
C GLN A 9 -21.64 -0.85 14.53
N TYR A 10 -21.01 -1.99 14.22
CA TYR A 10 -21.71 -3.24 13.92
C TYR A 10 -21.73 -4.23 15.08
N GLN A 11 -21.20 -3.86 16.24
CA GLN A 11 -21.13 -4.71 17.45
C GLN A 11 -20.50 -6.09 17.19
N VAL A 12 -19.39 -6.12 16.45
CA VAL A 12 -18.60 -7.32 16.16
C VAL A 12 -17.20 -7.18 16.75
N SER A 13 -16.49 -8.29 16.99
CA SER A 13 -15.08 -8.22 17.41
C SER A 13 -14.16 -7.82 16.26
N CYS A 14 -12.97 -7.30 16.57
CA CYS A 14 -11.96 -6.96 15.55
C CYS A 14 -11.54 -8.19 14.73
N ALA A 15 -11.51 -9.36 15.39
CA ALA A 15 -11.27 -10.66 14.75
C ALA A 15 -12.32 -11.05 13.68
N LYS A 16 -13.48 -10.38 13.64
CA LYS A 16 -14.46 -10.59 12.56
C LYS A 16 -13.93 -10.08 11.22
N CYS A 17 -13.15 -9.00 11.22
CA CYS A 17 -12.58 -8.38 10.02
C CYS A 17 -11.10 -8.73 9.81
N HIS A 18 -10.36 -9.03 10.87
CA HIS A 18 -8.91 -9.22 10.82
C HIS A 18 -8.48 -10.66 11.07
N SER A 19 -7.45 -11.09 10.34
CA SER A 19 -6.71 -12.33 10.66
C SER A 19 -5.58 -12.04 11.66
N VAL A 20 -4.87 -10.94 11.44
CA VAL A 20 -3.96 -10.23 12.34
C VAL A 20 -3.95 -8.78 11.88
N ILE A 21 -3.81 -7.78 12.74
CA ILE A 21 -3.64 -6.40 12.27
C ILE A 21 -2.30 -6.29 11.52
N PRO A 22 -2.23 -5.64 10.35
CA PRO A 22 -3.29 -4.91 9.64
C PRO A 22 -4.11 -5.74 8.64
N HIS A 23 -3.76 -7.01 8.41
CA HIS A 23 -4.36 -7.92 7.43
C HIS A 23 -5.85 -8.21 7.66
N LEU A 24 -6.63 -8.01 6.60
CA LEU A 24 -8.03 -8.40 6.57
C LEU A 24 -8.16 -9.91 6.36
N ASN A 25 -9.24 -10.47 6.88
CA ASN A 25 -9.74 -11.77 6.42
C ASN A 25 -10.73 -11.55 5.27
N GLU A 26 -11.27 -12.64 4.70
CA GLU A 26 -12.24 -12.57 3.60
C GLU A 26 -13.45 -11.67 3.92
N PHE A 27 -13.99 -11.74 5.14
CA PHE A 27 -15.09 -10.89 5.56
C PHE A 27 -14.71 -9.41 5.61
N GLY A 28 -13.53 -9.08 6.16
CA GLY A 28 -13.03 -7.71 6.22
C GLY A 28 -12.80 -7.13 4.83
N ALA A 29 -12.24 -7.91 3.91
CA ALA A 29 -12.06 -7.50 2.53
C ALA A 29 -13.40 -7.30 1.82
N ALA A 30 -14.39 -8.17 2.06
CA ALA A 30 -15.73 -8.04 1.49
C ALA A 30 -16.48 -6.82 2.01
N PHE A 31 -16.30 -6.52 3.29
CA PHE A 31 -16.85 -5.34 3.94
C PHE A 31 -16.25 -4.03 3.37
N LEU A 32 -14.92 -3.99 3.16
CA LEU A 32 -14.24 -2.87 2.50
C LEU A 32 -14.74 -2.70 1.05
N ALA A 33 -14.78 -3.78 0.26
CA ALA A 33 -15.27 -3.77 -1.13
C ALA A 33 -16.75 -3.37 -1.24
N SER A 34 -17.55 -3.63 -0.20
CA SER A 34 -18.95 -3.22 -0.11
C SER A 34 -19.15 -1.76 0.35
N GLY A 35 -18.07 -0.99 0.48
CA GLY A 35 -18.12 0.41 0.94
C GLY A 35 -18.57 0.52 2.40
N TYR A 36 -18.01 -0.34 3.26
CA TYR A 36 -18.24 -0.38 4.71
C TYR A 36 -19.67 -0.74 5.11
N ARG A 37 -20.28 -1.69 4.39
CA ARG A 37 -21.66 -2.14 4.60
C ARG A 37 -21.74 -3.63 4.83
N ILE A 38 -22.62 -4.01 5.75
CA ILE A 38 -23.08 -5.39 5.93
C ILE A 38 -24.53 -5.45 5.40
N PRO A 39 -24.83 -6.25 4.36
CA PRO A 39 -26.19 -6.36 3.83
C PRO A 39 -27.20 -6.72 4.92
N GLY A 40 -28.30 -5.96 4.99
CA GLY A 40 -29.38 -6.18 5.96
C GLY A 40 -29.11 -5.70 7.39
N LEU A 41 -27.93 -5.11 7.66
CA LEU A 41 -27.58 -4.58 8.97
C LEU A 41 -27.31 -3.07 8.89
N GLN A 42 -27.93 -2.31 9.80
CA GLN A 42 -27.68 -0.88 9.93
C GLN A 42 -26.60 -0.64 10.98
N PRO A 43 -25.59 0.23 10.71
CA PRO A 43 -24.60 0.59 11.71
C PRO A 43 -25.26 1.38 12.86
N GLY A 44 -24.90 1.04 14.10
CA GLY A 44 -25.23 1.81 15.28
C GLY A 44 -24.35 3.06 15.44
N PRO A 45 -24.63 3.90 16.45
CA PRO A 45 -23.79 5.05 16.75
C PRO A 45 -22.41 4.60 17.24
N ALA A 46 -21.35 5.22 16.73
CA ALA A 46 -19.99 5.09 17.25
C ALA A 46 -19.26 6.41 17.07
N PHE A 47 -18.25 6.66 17.92
CA PHE A 47 -17.34 7.77 17.70
C PHE A 47 -16.62 7.58 16.35
N PRO A 48 -16.71 8.55 15.41
CA PRO A 48 -16.37 8.33 14.01
C PRO A 48 -14.88 8.50 13.71
N LEU A 49 -14.02 8.11 14.65
CA LEU A 49 -12.58 8.20 14.55
C LEU A 49 -11.95 6.89 15.04
N ALA A 50 -10.90 6.49 14.36
CA ALA A 50 -9.95 5.47 14.80
C ALA A 50 -8.54 6.04 14.74
N THR A 51 -7.65 5.52 15.57
CA THR A 51 -6.24 5.93 15.65
C THR A 51 -5.34 4.71 15.55
N LYS A 52 -4.27 4.78 14.77
CA LYS A 52 -3.17 3.82 14.78
C LYS A 52 -1.90 4.54 15.24
N VAL A 53 -1.15 3.92 16.14
CA VAL A 53 0.16 4.41 16.59
C VAL A 53 1.18 3.32 16.30
N ASN A 54 2.28 3.69 15.65
CA ASN A 54 3.44 2.83 15.44
C ASN A 54 4.66 3.42 16.16
N LEU A 55 5.30 2.62 17.00
CA LEU A 55 6.59 2.92 17.61
C LEU A 55 7.65 2.07 16.91
N SER A 56 8.80 2.65 16.58
CA SER A 56 9.89 1.96 15.88
C SER A 56 11.21 2.18 16.60
N ASP A 57 11.99 1.11 16.76
CA ASP A 57 13.39 1.15 17.20
C ASP A 57 14.26 0.41 16.18
N SER A 58 15.38 1.02 15.77
CA SER A 58 16.28 0.44 14.77
C SER A 58 17.74 0.41 15.23
N SER A 59 18.46 -0.61 14.79
CA SER A 59 19.92 -0.67 14.93
C SER A 59 20.65 0.49 14.24
N GLN A 60 20.01 1.17 13.28
CA GLN A 60 20.52 2.34 12.56
C GLN A 60 19.67 3.60 12.86
N ASN A 61 20.20 4.78 12.54
CA ASN A 61 19.43 6.02 12.68
C ASN A 61 18.28 6.04 11.64
N GLN A 62 17.12 6.56 12.04
CA GLN A 62 15.87 6.50 11.27
C GLN A 62 15.76 7.58 10.18
N GLY A 63 16.90 8.00 9.60
CA GLY A 63 16.96 9.06 8.59
C GLY A 63 17.21 10.47 9.15
N ASN A 64 16.81 11.49 8.38
CA ASN A 64 17.04 12.90 8.70
C ASN A 64 15.82 13.52 9.38
N GLY A 65 16.05 14.24 10.46
CA GLY A 65 15.06 15.03 11.18
C GLY A 65 14.82 16.42 10.55
N PRO A 66 13.94 17.24 11.17
CA PRO A 66 13.44 18.48 10.60
C PRO A 66 14.52 19.56 10.38
N ASP A 67 15.57 19.52 11.19
CA ASP A 67 16.71 20.44 11.20
C ASP A 67 17.94 19.86 10.48
N GLY A 68 17.78 18.71 9.82
CA GLY A 68 18.88 17.95 9.22
C GLY A 68 19.74 17.19 10.24
N ALA A 69 19.43 17.25 11.55
CA ALA A 69 20.00 16.31 12.50
C ALA A 69 19.36 14.93 12.28
N GLY A 70 20.12 13.85 12.40
CA GLY A 70 19.57 12.51 12.23
C GLY A 70 18.49 12.20 13.27
N LEU A 71 17.41 11.52 12.86
CA LEU A 71 16.42 10.99 13.79
C LEU A 71 17.06 9.91 14.69
N PRO A 72 16.67 9.85 15.97
CA PRO A 72 17.16 8.82 16.86
C PRO A 72 16.72 7.42 16.38
N LYS A 73 17.36 6.40 16.94
CA LYS A 73 17.05 5.00 16.66
C LYS A 73 15.61 4.61 17.03
N ALA A 74 15.13 5.15 18.15
CA ALA A 74 13.77 4.97 18.65
C ALA A 74 12.92 6.22 18.36
N ILE A 75 11.82 6.04 17.65
CA ILE A 75 10.89 7.11 17.26
C ILE A 75 9.43 6.71 17.47
N VAL A 76 8.56 7.70 17.60
CA VAL A 76 7.15 7.54 17.24
C VAL A 76 7.10 7.63 15.73
N ASP A 77 6.98 6.47 15.09
CA ASP A 77 7.08 6.34 13.64
C ASP A 77 5.83 6.91 12.97
N GLU A 78 4.66 6.40 13.37
CA GLU A 78 3.39 6.80 12.79
C GLU A 78 2.37 7.13 13.88
N VAL A 79 1.57 8.18 13.64
CA VAL A 79 0.29 8.40 14.31
C VAL A 79 -0.72 8.70 13.23
N GLU A 80 -1.57 7.75 12.92
CA GLU A 80 -2.61 7.87 11.90
C GLU A 80 -3.98 8.03 12.53
N LEU A 81 -4.76 8.93 11.96
CA LEU A 81 -6.14 9.19 12.29
C LEU A 81 -7.01 8.78 11.10
N PHE A 82 -8.06 8.04 11.39
CA PHE A 82 -8.94 7.50 10.36
C PHE A 82 -10.40 7.82 10.63
N THR A 83 -11.11 8.16 9.57
CA THR A 83 -12.56 8.14 9.55
C THR A 83 -13.04 7.59 8.21
N ALA A 84 -14.04 6.71 8.25
CA ALA A 84 -14.57 6.08 7.06
C ALA A 84 -16.01 5.64 7.32
N GLY A 85 -16.78 5.48 6.25
CA GLY A 85 -18.15 4.99 6.38
C GLY A 85 -18.99 5.12 5.12
N ALA A 86 -20.25 4.71 5.25
CA ALA A 86 -21.27 4.81 4.23
C ALA A 86 -21.89 6.22 4.18
N ILE A 87 -22.14 6.73 2.97
CA ILE A 87 -22.91 7.95 2.69
C ILE A 87 -24.17 7.55 1.93
N GLY A 88 -25.34 7.70 2.56
CA GLY A 88 -26.61 7.29 1.98
C GLY A 88 -26.63 5.81 1.56
N SER A 89 -27.34 5.50 0.48
CA SER A 89 -27.54 4.11 0.02
C SER A 89 -26.46 3.58 -0.93
N ARG A 90 -25.52 4.41 -1.40
CA ARG A 90 -24.56 4.04 -2.45
C ARG A 90 -23.15 4.61 -2.26
N GLY A 91 -23.02 5.73 -1.57
CA GLY A 91 -21.73 6.41 -1.38
C GLY A 91 -20.92 5.84 -0.22
N SER A 92 -19.62 6.06 -0.20
CA SER A 92 -18.74 5.79 0.94
C SER A 92 -17.56 6.75 0.90
N TYR A 93 -16.86 6.87 2.02
CA TYR A 93 -15.67 7.70 2.11
C TYR A 93 -14.62 7.07 3.02
N LEU A 94 -13.39 7.53 2.86
CA LEU A 94 -12.29 7.29 3.78
C LEU A 94 -11.41 8.54 3.85
N VAL A 95 -10.94 8.85 5.05
CA VAL A 95 -9.88 9.80 5.32
C VAL A 95 -8.87 9.12 6.24
N GLU A 96 -7.62 9.12 5.82
CA GLU A 96 -6.43 8.68 6.54
C GLU A 96 -5.46 9.87 6.62
N GLN A 97 -5.29 10.39 7.83
CA GLN A 97 -4.43 11.53 8.12
C GLN A 97 -3.30 11.10 9.05
N TYR A 98 -2.07 11.28 8.59
CA TYR A 98 -0.90 11.11 9.45
C TYR A 98 -0.71 12.40 10.25
N ALA A 99 -0.83 12.32 11.57
CA ALA A 99 -0.33 13.35 12.47
C ALA A 99 1.20 13.29 12.55
N LEU A 100 1.75 12.07 12.57
CA LEU A 100 3.18 11.77 12.48
C LEU A 100 3.40 10.67 11.44
N ASP A 101 4.48 10.80 10.67
CA ASP A 101 4.93 9.88 9.62
C ASP A 101 6.47 9.86 9.59
N GLY A 102 7.09 8.70 9.81
CA GLY A 102 8.54 8.56 9.95
C GLY A 102 9.17 9.46 11.03
N GLY A 103 8.47 9.72 12.13
CA GLY A 103 8.95 10.65 13.19
C GLY A 103 8.86 12.14 12.82
N MET A 104 8.25 12.46 11.69
CA MET A 104 8.09 13.82 11.16
C MET A 104 6.60 14.21 11.11
N PRO A 105 6.26 15.51 10.99
CA PRO A 105 4.88 15.92 10.75
C PRO A 105 4.30 15.22 9.52
N GLY A 106 3.20 14.49 9.73
CA GLY A 106 2.57 13.70 8.69
C GLY A 106 1.75 14.52 7.69
N SER A 107 1.35 13.86 6.60
CA SER A 107 0.45 14.42 5.58
C SER A 107 -0.81 13.57 5.42
N THR A 108 -1.86 14.13 4.81
CA THR A 108 -3.01 13.33 4.38
C THR A 108 -2.56 12.33 3.34
N ARG A 109 -2.76 11.04 3.61
CA ARG A 109 -2.44 9.96 2.67
C ARG A 109 -3.63 9.73 1.75
N ASP A 110 -4.72 9.21 2.33
CA ASP A 110 -5.95 8.95 1.62
C ASP A 110 -7.06 9.90 2.08
N ALA A 111 -7.81 10.45 1.13
CA ALA A 111 -8.99 11.26 1.37
C ALA A 111 -9.87 11.21 0.12
N TRP A 112 -10.83 10.31 0.12
CA TRP A 112 -11.63 10.03 -1.07
C TRP A 112 -13.09 9.75 -0.74
N VAL A 113 -13.93 9.93 -1.77
CA VAL A 113 -15.31 9.49 -1.81
C VAL A 113 -15.50 8.51 -2.96
N MET A 114 -16.38 7.54 -2.78
CA MET A 114 -16.71 6.53 -3.78
C MET A 114 -18.23 6.35 -3.85
N ASP A 115 -18.79 6.26 -5.05
CA ASP A 115 -20.20 5.95 -5.28
C ASP A 115 -20.35 4.67 -6.10
N ARG A 116 -21.33 3.84 -5.73
CA ARG A 116 -21.77 2.72 -6.57
C ARG A 116 -22.75 3.24 -7.64
N VAL A 117 -22.27 3.33 -8.88
CA VAL A 117 -23.01 3.98 -9.97
C VAL A 117 -24.11 3.12 -10.59
N ASN A 118 -24.13 1.81 -10.31
CA ASN A 118 -25.17 0.90 -10.76
C ASN A 118 -25.97 0.26 -9.60
N PRO A 119 -27.19 -0.27 -9.84
CA PRO A 119 -28.00 -0.86 -8.79
C PRO A 119 -27.30 -2.01 -8.04
N TRP A 120 -27.58 -2.16 -6.74
CA TRP A 120 -27.04 -3.24 -5.90
C TRP A 120 -27.21 -4.66 -6.47
N PRO A 121 -28.33 -5.01 -7.12
CA PRO A 121 -28.50 -6.33 -7.74
C PRO A 121 -27.74 -6.54 -9.06
N ALA A 122 -27.03 -5.54 -9.58
CA ALA A 122 -26.27 -5.69 -10.81
C ALA A 122 -25.19 -6.77 -10.66
N ARG A 123 -25.10 -7.67 -11.64
CA ARG A 123 -24.14 -8.80 -11.63
C ARG A 123 -22.68 -8.35 -11.59
N ILE A 124 -22.38 -7.24 -12.28
CA ILE A 124 -21.06 -6.62 -12.29
C ILE A 124 -21.21 -5.28 -11.57
N PRO A 125 -20.77 -5.16 -10.31
CA PRO A 125 -20.83 -3.89 -9.61
C PRO A 125 -19.88 -2.89 -10.27
N LEU A 126 -20.29 -1.61 -10.31
CA LEU A 126 -19.50 -0.51 -10.86
C LEU A 126 -19.37 0.59 -9.81
N TYR A 127 -18.15 1.06 -9.59
CA TYR A 127 -17.87 2.16 -8.66
C TYR A 127 -17.07 3.26 -9.33
N VAL A 128 -17.31 4.49 -8.89
CA VAL A 128 -16.49 5.66 -9.23
C VAL A 128 -16.00 6.27 -7.93
N GLN A 129 -14.69 6.42 -7.81
CA GLN A 129 -13.98 7.00 -6.68
C GLN A 129 -13.24 8.26 -7.12
N ALA A 130 -13.24 9.29 -6.29
CA ALA A 130 -12.50 10.52 -6.52
C ALA A 130 -11.87 11.03 -5.22
N GLY A 131 -10.67 11.60 -5.31
CA GLY A 131 -9.93 12.14 -4.17
C GLY A 131 -8.45 11.79 -4.23
N SER A 132 -7.82 11.74 -3.06
CA SER A 132 -6.46 11.23 -2.85
C SER A 132 -6.53 9.77 -2.41
N PHE A 133 -5.82 8.87 -3.07
CA PHE A 133 -5.78 7.46 -2.72
C PHE A 133 -4.48 6.78 -3.14
N THR A 134 -4.11 5.72 -2.42
CA THR A 134 -3.07 4.77 -2.85
C THR A 134 -3.53 4.03 -4.11
N LEU A 135 -2.65 3.91 -5.12
CA LEU A 135 -2.97 3.22 -6.37
C LEU A 135 -3.18 1.71 -6.15
N PRO A 136 -4.09 1.06 -6.90
CA PRO A 136 -4.32 -0.37 -6.75
C PRO A 136 -3.12 -1.17 -7.28
N LEU A 137 -2.43 -1.85 -6.38
CA LEU A 137 -1.32 -2.75 -6.69
C LEU A 137 -1.65 -4.18 -6.21
N PRO A 138 -1.00 -5.22 -6.76
CA PRO A 138 -1.25 -6.60 -6.35
C PRO A 138 -1.04 -6.83 -4.84
N VAL A 139 -0.09 -6.10 -4.26
CA VAL A 139 0.15 -6.01 -2.82
C VAL A 139 0.16 -4.54 -2.47
N ASP A 140 -0.57 -4.18 -1.42
CA ASP A 140 -0.65 -2.82 -0.93
C ASP A 140 0.75 -2.33 -0.48
N PRO A 141 1.19 -1.15 -0.96
CA PRO A 141 2.55 -0.69 -0.73
C PRO A 141 2.81 -0.21 0.70
N GLU A 142 1.77 0.00 1.53
CA GLU A 142 1.94 0.61 2.85
C GLU A 142 0.95 0.15 3.93
N THR A 143 -0.32 0.53 3.79
CA THR A 143 -1.41 0.38 4.77
C THR A 143 -1.59 -1.05 5.31
N PHE A 144 -1.17 -2.08 4.58
CA PHE A 144 -1.26 -3.50 4.98
C PHE A 144 0.10 -4.19 5.13
N ARG A 145 1.19 -3.42 5.22
CA ARG A 145 2.54 -3.96 5.30
C ARG A 145 2.85 -4.59 6.68
N ASP A 146 3.57 -5.71 6.63
CA ASP A 146 4.02 -6.44 7.81
C ASP A 146 5.42 -6.03 8.30
N THR A 147 6.22 -5.44 7.42
CA THR A 147 7.62 -5.09 7.61
C THR A 147 7.80 -3.58 7.74
N ALA A 148 8.84 -3.10 8.42
CA ALA A 148 9.25 -1.69 8.39
C ALA A 148 10.00 -1.34 7.10
N GLN A 149 10.55 -2.35 6.39
CA GLN A 149 11.12 -2.17 5.05
C GLN A 149 10.03 -2.03 3.98
N HIS A 150 10.07 -0.96 3.19
CA HIS A 150 9.19 -0.79 2.02
C HIS A 150 9.48 -1.85 0.95
N TYR A 151 8.53 -2.05 0.04
CA TYR A 151 8.81 -2.84 -1.16
C TYR A 151 9.66 -1.99 -2.13
N THR A 152 10.92 -2.34 -2.29
CA THR A 152 11.90 -1.67 -3.16
C THR A 152 11.39 -1.45 -4.58
N ILE A 153 10.60 -2.37 -5.12
CA ILE A 153 9.99 -2.27 -6.45
C ILE A 153 8.98 -1.11 -6.58
N TYR A 154 8.32 -0.76 -5.48
CA TYR A 154 7.35 0.35 -5.41
C TYR A 154 8.02 1.68 -5.11
N ASP A 155 9.18 1.66 -4.45
CA ASP A 155 10.03 2.82 -4.22
C ASP A 155 11.02 3.10 -5.36
N GLN A 156 11.16 2.19 -6.33
CA GLN A 156 12.13 2.33 -7.42
C GLN A 156 11.82 3.55 -8.32
N THR A 157 12.57 4.61 -8.08
CA THR A 157 12.77 5.72 -9.02
C THR A 157 13.73 5.29 -10.12
N VAL A 158 13.66 5.94 -11.28
CA VAL A 158 14.52 5.60 -12.43
C VAL A 158 15.09 6.89 -13.01
N GLY A 159 16.42 6.98 -13.09
CA GLY A 159 17.08 8.21 -13.49
C GLY A 159 16.68 9.41 -12.64
N THR A 160 16.24 10.50 -13.27
CA THR A 160 15.77 11.70 -12.58
C THR A 160 14.27 11.70 -12.26
N ASN A 161 13.55 10.66 -12.65
CA ASN A 161 12.10 10.59 -12.44
C ASN A 161 11.79 10.18 -11.00
N PRO A 162 11.15 11.06 -10.20
CA PRO A 162 10.90 10.81 -8.79
C PRO A 162 9.67 9.91 -8.54
N PHE A 163 9.01 9.43 -9.59
CA PHE A 163 7.82 8.61 -9.46
C PHE A 163 8.09 7.34 -8.64
N LYS A 164 7.26 7.14 -7.62
CA LYS A 164 7.12 5.91 -6.84
C LYS A 164 5.63 5.60 -6.64
N PHE A 165 5.31 4.33 -6.41
CA PHE A 165 3.93 3.88 -6.15
C PHE A 165 3.49 4.09 -4.70
N PHE A 166 4.44 4.40 -3.81
CA PHE A 166 4.17 4.64 -2.41
C PHE A 166 3.36 5.92 -2.16
N ASP A 167 3.58 6.95 -3.00
CA ASP A 167 2.92 8.24 -2.85
C ASP A 167 1.45 8.17 -3.27
N PRO A 168 0.51 8.71 -2.46
CA PRO A 168 -0.89 8.76 -2.83
C PRO A 168 -1.09 9.64 -4.07
N LYS A 169 -2.05 9.25 -4.90
CA LYS A 169 -2.41 9.98 -6.13
C LYS A 169 -3.75 10.67 -5.97
N ILE A 170 -3.84 11.87 -6.52
CA ILE A 170 -5.09 12.60 -6.64
C ILE A 170 -5.67 12.29 -8.02
N GLY A 171 -6.95 11.93 -8.09
CA GLY A 171 -7.60 11.73 -9.38
C GLY A 171 -8.97 11.07 -9.27
N VAL A 172 -9.34 10.39 -10.35
CA VAL A 172 -10.56 9.60 -10.45
C VAL A 172 -10.18 8.16 -10.76
N HIS A 173 -10.86 7.24 -10.09
CA HIS A 173 -10.71 5.81 -10.24
C HIS A 173 -12.09 5.19 -10.54
N VAL A 174 -12.17 4.31 -11.54
CA VAL A 174 -13.37 3.54 -11.87
C VAL A 174 -13.06 2.06 -11.68
N SER A 175 -13.91 1.34 -10.95
CA SER A 175 -13.77 -0.10 -10.74
C SER A 175 -15.01 -0.86 -11.21
N ALA A 176 -14.78 -2.08 -11.70
CA ALA A 176 -15.80 -2.99 -12.19
C ALA A 176 -15.51 -4.43 -11.75
N GLY A 177 -16.54 -5.14 -11.29
CA GLY A 177 -16.41 -6.53 -10.84
C GLY A 177 -16.18 -6.67 -9.33
N ASP A 178 -16.10 -7.92 -8.86
CA ASP A 178 -15.85 -8.25 -7.46
C ASP A 178 -14.37 -8.62 -7.29
N PRO A 179 -13.56 -7.85 -6.53
CA PRO A 179 -12.15 -8.18 -6.33
C PRO A 179 -11.93 -9.50 -5.58
N LEU A 180 -12.95 -10.02 -4.88
CA LEU A 180 -12.81 -11.27 -4.12
C LEU A 180 -13.21 -12.50 -4.94
N HIS A 181 -14.02 -12.33 -5.99
CA HIS A 181 -14.59 -13.45 -6.73
C HIS A 181 -14.59 -13.19 -8.23
N GLY A 182 -13.70 -13.89 -8.95
CA GLY A 182 -13.58 -13.81 -10.40
C GLY A 182 -12.87 -12.56 -10.88
N PHE A 183 -13.23 -12.10 -12.08
CA PHE A 183 -12.58 -10.99 -12.76
C PHE A 183 -13.01 -9.63 -12.20
N SER A 184 -12.05 -8.76 -11.95
CA SER A 184 -12.29 -7.34 -11.71
C SER A 184 -11.24 -6.46 -12.40
N GLY A 185 -11.65 -5.23 -12.72
CA GLY A 185 -10.83 -4.25 -13.40
C GLY A 185 -10.97 -2.87 -12.78
N GLN A 186 -9.89 -2.11 -12.82
CA GLN A 186 -9.74 -0.80 -12.23
C GLN A 186 -9.01 0.12 -13.21
N PHE A 187 -9.49 1.35 -13.37
CA PHE A 187 -8.86 2.37 -14.20
C PHE A 187 -8.74 3.69 -13.45
N PHE A 188 -7.53 4.22 -13.37
CA PHE A 188 -7.22 5.51 -12.78
C PHE A 188 -6.84 6.52 -13.86
N ALA A 189 -7.26 7.77 -13.65
CA ALA A 189 -6.71 8.94 -14.31
C ALA A 189 -6.59 10.11 -13.33
N GLY A 190 -5.46 10.82 -13.37
CA GLY A 190 -5.22 11.98 -12.53
C GLY A 190 -4.13 12.90 -13.09
N PRO A 191 -3.97 14.11 -12.54
CA PRO A 191 -2.86 14.98 -12.88
C PRO A 191 -1.50 14.29 -12.68
N GLY A 192 -0.56 14.49 -13.60
CA GLY A 192 0.80 13.98 -13.46
C GLY A 192 1.55 14.72 -12.36
N HIS A 193 1.53 14.16 -11.15
CA HIS A 193 1.98 14.84 -9.94
C HIS A 193 2.66 13.90 -8.95
N ASP A 194 3.85 14.29 -8.51
CA ASP A 194 4.59 13.63 -7.42
C ASP A 194 4.82 14.66 -6.31
N ARG A 195 3.90 14.67 -5.34
CA ARG A 195 3.78 15.72 -4.31
C ARG A 195 5.08 15.99 -3.56
N GLN A 196 5.87 14.95 -3.29
CA GLN A 196 7.11 15.05 -2.51
C GLN A 196 8.33 15.48 -3.33
N SER A 197 8.22 15.51 -4.66
CA SER A 197 9.36 15.82 -5.54
C SER A 197 9.64 17.31 -5.74
N GLY A 198 8.66 18.17 -5.44
CA GLY A 198 8.71 19.60 -5.79
C GLY A 198 8.61 19.89 -7.30
N ILE A 199 8.44 18.86 -8.15
CA ILE A 199 8.26 19.01 -9.59
C ILE A 199 6.82 19.45 -9.88
N ALA A 200 6.68 20.43 -10.78
CA ALA A 200 5.37 20.94 -11.19
C ALA A 200 4.50 19.84 -11.84
N SER A 201 3.20 19.87 -11.53
CA SER A 201 2.23 18.96 -12.14
C SER A 201 2.11 19.20 -13.65
N THR A 202 2.21 18.14 -14.46
CA THR A 202 2.02 18.21 -15.91
C THR A 202 1.41 16.93 -16.46
N GLY A 203 0.57 17.06 -17.49
CA GLY A 203 -0.02 15.91 -18.16
C GLY A 203 -1.03 15.14 -17.31
N ILE A 204 -1.36 13.94 -17.77
CA ILE A 204 -2.31 13.03 -17.13
C ILE A 204 -1.60 11.69 -16.94
N ASP A 205 -1.53 11.25 -15.70
CA ASP A 205 -1.10 9.89 -15.37
C ASP A 205 -2.30 8.96 -15.44
N THR A 206 -2.08 7.75 -15.93
CA THR A 206 -3.12 6.72 -16.06
C THR A 206 -2.64 5.39 -15.52
N MET A 207 -3.57 4.61 -14.96
CA MET A 207 -3.29 3.24 -14.57
C MET A 207 -4.45 2.34 -14.97
N ALA A 208 -4.13 1.21 -15.58
CA ALA A 208 -5.06 0.08 -15.67
C ALA A 208 -4.57 -1.02 -14.74
N TYR A 209 -5.48 -1.59 -13.95
CA TYR A 209 -5.24 -2.74 -13.09
C TYR A 209 -6.35 -3.76 -13.34
N ALA A 210 -5.99 -5.04 -13.44
CA ALA A 210 -6.93 -6.13 -13.60
C ALA A 210 -6.51 -7.29 -12.72
N GLN A 211 -7.47 -8.02 -12.19
CA GLN A 211 -7.21 -9.24 -11.43
C GLN A 211 -8.28 -10.30 -11.65
N GLU A 212 -7.90 -11.55 -11.43
CA GLU A 212 -8.76 -12.72 -11.41
C GLU A 212 -8.55 -13.45 -10.07
N SER A 213 -9.61 -13.54 -9.26
CA SER A 213 -9.60 -14.24 -7.97
C SER A 213 -10.28 -15.61 -8.08
N MET A 214 -9.50 -16.67 -7.91
CA MET A 214 -9.87 -18.08 -8.02
C MET A 214 -9.75 -18.78 -6.65
N GLY A 215 -10.58 -18.36 -5.70
CA GLY A 215 -10.51 -18.86 -4.32
C GLY A 215 -9.27 -18.34 -3.61
N LEU A 216 -8.33 -19.22 -3.26
CA LEU A 216 -7.09 -18.83 -2.57
C LEU A 216 -6.05 -18.21 -3.51
N LEU A 217 -6.22 -18.33 -4.82
CA LEU A 217 -5.28 -17.82 -5.81
C LEU A 217 -5.80 -16.55 -6.46
N THR A 218 -5.00 -15.49 -6.48
CA THR A 218 -5.28 -14.28 -7.25
C THR A 218 -4.15 -14.02 -8.24
N LEU A 219 -4.51 -13.78 -9.49
CA LEU A 219 -3.61 -13.27 -10.53
C LEU A 219 -3.93 -11.80 -10.76
N ALA A 220 -2.91 -10.96 -10.84
CA ALA A 220 -3.09 -9.54 -11.10
C ALA A 220 -2.12 -9.05 -12.17
N ALA A 221 -2.51 -8.01 -12.89
CA ALA A 221 -1.65 -7.28 -13.81
C ALA A 221 -1.99 -5.80 -13.78
N TYR A 222 -0.97 -4.96 -13.94
CA TYR A 222 -1.17 -3.53 -14.03
C TYR A 222 -0.23 -2.87 -15.03
N ARG A 223 -0.67 -1.71 -15.51
CA ARG A 223 0.16 -0.79 -16.26
C ARG A 223 -0.13 0.64 -15.84
N TYR A 224 0.92 1.32 -15.40
CA TYR A 224 0.94 2.75 -15.16
C TYR A 224 1.68 3.44 -16.31
N ASN A 225 1.14 4.56 -16.80
CA ASN A 225 1.82 5.45 -17.73
C ASN A 225 1.73 6.87 -17.16
N GLY A 226 2.85 7.60 -17.20
CA GLY A 226 2.90 8.97 -16.73
C GLY A 226 3.85 9.83 -17.54
N THR A 227 3.81 11.13 -17.25
CA THR A 227 4.69 12.10 -17.90
C THR A 227 5.18 13.14 -16.89
N ARG A 228 6.46 13.49 -16.93
CA ARG A 228 7.08 14.54 -16.09
C ARG A 228 7.71 15.64 -16.93
N PRO A 229 7.72 16.89 -16.44
CA PRO A 229 8.47 17.95 -17.09
C PRO A 229 9.96 17.72 -16.79
N THR A 230 10.81 18.14 -17.71
CA THR A 230 12.27 18.03 -17.56
C THR A 230 12.86 19.45 -17.59
N PRO A 231 13.93 19.76 -16.83
CA PRO A 231 14.49 21.11 -16.80
C PRO A 231 15.01 21.59 -18.16
N TYR A 232 15.54 20.67 -18.98
CA TYR A 232 16.19 20.97 -20.27
C TYR A 232 15.96 19.83 -21.27
N GLY A 233 14.75 19.67 -21.81
CA GLY A 233 14.53 18.60 -22.78
C GLY A 233 13.07 18.30 -23.15
N PRO A 234 12.85 17.22 -23.91
CA PRO A 234 11.51 16.67 -24.11
C PRO A 234 10.91 16.25 -22.77
N LYS A 235 9.58 16.15 -22.70
CA LYS A 235 8.91 15.59 -21.52
C LYS A 235 9.41 14.18 -21.27
N ASP A 236 9.54 13.83 -20.00
CA ASP A 236 9.87 12.47 -19.62
C ASP A 236 8.60 11.62 -19.57
N GLU A 237 8.41 10.78 -20.58
CA GLU A 237 7.39 9.74 -20.60
C GLU A 237 7.91 8.46 -19.97
N PHE A 238 7.15 7.91 -19.02
CA PHE A 238 7.55 6.69 -18.34
C PHE A 238 6.36 5.76 -18.16
N ARG A 239 6.69 4.47 -17.99
CA ARG A 239 5.73 3.41 -17.72
C ARG A 239 6.27 2.41 -16.70
N ARG A 240 5.34 1.79 -16.00
CA ARG A 240 5.57 0.62 -15.14
C ARG A 240 4.52 -0.42 -15.48
N THR A 241 4.94 -1.65 -15.72
CA THR A 241 4.05 -2.77 -16.03
C THR A 241 4.42 -3.92 -15.12
N GLY A 242 3.46 -4.43 -14.37
CA GLY A 242 3.71 -5.52 -13.43
C GLY A 242 2.65 -6.59 -13.46
N VAL A 243 3.04 -7.75 -12.93
CA VAL A 243 2.18 -8.92 -12.73
C VAL A 243 2.34 -9.39 -11.30
N GLY A 244 1.23 -9.84 -10.71
CA GLY A 244 1.15 -10.35 -9.35
C GLY A 244 0.58 -11.76 -9.32
N LEU A 245 1.11 -12.59 -8.43
CA LEU A 245 0.62 -13.91 -8.07
C LEU A 245 0.51 -13.95 -6.55
N MET A 246 -0.72 -14.04 -6.04
CA MET A 246 -0.98 -14.09 -4.61
C MET A 246 -1.68 -15.40 -4.26
N TRP A 247 -1.13 -16.12 -3.30
CA TRP A 247 -1.75 -17.28 -2.69
C TRP A 247 -2.15 -16.93 -1.26
N ASN A 248 -3.43 -16.61 -1.09
CA ASN A 248 -4.02 -16.17 0.17
C ASN A 248 -4.36 -17.40 1.03
N GLN A 249 -3.60 -17.59 2.11
CA GLN A 249 -3.93 -18.52 3.21
C GLN A 249 -4.22 -19.98 2.81
N TRP A 250 -3.24 -20.67 2.21
CA TRP A 250 -3.23 -22.13 2.14
C TRP A 250 -3.00 -22.74 3.53
N GLY A 251 -4.08 -22.94 4.27
CA GLY A 251 -4.01 -23.35 5.67
C GLY A 251 -3.36 -22.28 6.53
N ARG A 252 -2.05 -22.38 6.73
CA ARG A 252 -1.24 -21.43 7.53
C ARG A 252 -0.25 -20.62 6.72
N PHE A 253 -0.16 -20.88 5.42
CA PHE A 253 0.83 -20.29 4.54
C PHE A 253 0.19 -19.27 3.60
N SER A 254 0.85 -18.14 3.38
CA SER A 254 0.52 -17.23 2.28
C SER A 254 1.77 -16.84 1.52
N SER A 255 1.61 -16.55 0.24
CA SER A 255 2.69 -16.10 -0.63
C SER A 255 2.20 -14.98 -1.53
N GLU A 256 3.04 -13.98 -1.72
CA GLU A 256 2.80 -12.87 -2.62
C GLU A 256 4.05 -12.69 -3.48
N THR A 257 3.88 -12.68 -4.79
CA THR A 257 4.97 -12.43 -5.75
C THR A 257 4.53 -11.35 -6.71
N VAL A 258 5.37 -10.33 -6.87
CA VAL A 258 5.17 -9.26 -7.86
C VAL A 258 6.43 -9.12 -8.68
N LEU A 259 6.25 -9.02 -10.00
CA LEU A 259 7.31 -8.70 -10.95
C LEU A 259 6.92 -7.44 -11.71
N GLN A 260 7.87 -6.55 -11.96
CA GLN A 260 7.64 -5.30 -12.69
C GLN A 260 8.76 -5.07 -13.69
N ASN A 261 8.38 -4.54 -14.85
CA ASN A 261 9.30 -3.89 -15.78
C ASN A 261 8.88 -2.43 -15.97
N GLY A 262 9.86 -1.57 -16.17
CA GLY A 262 9.66 -0.16 -16.44
C GLY A 262 10.44 0.29 -17.66
N TRP A 263 9.97 1.38 -18.22
CA TRP A 263 10.72 2.15 -19.21
C TRP A 263 10.51 3.62 -18.91
N ASP A 264 11.57 4.38 -19.05
CA ASP A 264 11.60 5.81 -18.80
C ASP A 264 12.34 6.44 -19.99
N SER A 265 11.78 7.51 -20.55
CA SER A 265 12.30 8.12 -21.77
C SER A 265 13.53 8.99 -21.50
N ASN A 266 13.77 9.36 -20.24
CA ASN A 266 14.79 10.32 -19.86
C ASN A 266 15.41 10.03 -18.48
N CYS A 267 16.46 9.19 -18.49
CA CYS A 267 17.11 8.78 -17.25
C CYS A 267 18.35 9.62 -16.90
N VAL A 268 19.24 9.84 -17.88
CA VAL A 268 20.56 10.48 -17.67
C VAL A 268 20.66 11.73 -18.53
N GLY A 269 20.49 12.90 -17.89
CA GLY A 269 20.81 14.20 -18.48
C GLY A 269 19.92 14.66 -19.64
N GLY A 270 18.71 14.12 -19.83
CA GLY A 270 17.79 14.60 -20.86
C GLY A 270 17.74 13.78 -22.16
N LEU A 271 18.64 12.81 -22.33
CA LEU A 271 19.06 12.40 -23.69
C LEU A 271 18.81 10.93 -24.05
N PHE A 272 18.65 10.04 -23.08
CA PHE A 272 18.50 8.61 -23.32
C PHE A 272 17.44 7.98 -22.43
N GLY A 273 16.61 7.14 -23.04
CA GLY A 273 15.67 6.31 -22.31
C GLY A 273 16.37 5.10 -21.69
N CYS A 274 15.80 4.58 -20.61
CA CYS A 274 16.30 3.40 -19.95
C CYS A 274 15.19 2.46 -19.47
N SER A 275 15.58 1.21 -19.27
CA SER A 275 14.72 0.18 -18.72
C SER A 275 15.01 -0.03 -17.24
N SER A 276 13.95 -0.37 -16.52
CA SER A 276 14.04 -0.87 -15.16
C SER A 276 13.31 -2.20 -15.04
N SER A 277 13.68 -2.98 -14.04
CA SER A 277 13.00 -4.21 -13.68
C SER A 277 13.11 -4.40 -12.17
N GLY A 278 12.21 -5.17 -11.60
CA GLY A 278 12.26 -5.52 -10.21
C GLY A 278 11.22 -6.56 -9.85
N GLY A 279 11.29 -7.00 -8.61
CA GLY A 279 10.38 -8.02 -8.12
C GLY A 279 10.57 -8.27 -6.65
N PHE A 280 9.57 -8.91 -6.06
CA PHE A 280 9.73 -9.58 -4.77
C PHE A 280 8.92 -10.86 -4.72
N THR A 281 9.35 -11.75 -3.84
CA THR A 281 8.54 -12.86 -3.33
C THR A 281 8.54 -12.76 -1.82
N GLN A 282 7.34 -12.69 -1.24
CA GLN A 282 7.11 -12.69 0.19
C GLN A 282 6.36 -13.95 0.58
N LEU A 283 6.81 -14.59 1.64
CA LEU A 283 6.20 -15.76 2.25
C LEU A 283 5.83 -15.44 3.69
N ARG A 284 4.69 -15.94 4.15
CA ARG A 284 4.26 -15.82 5.54
C ARG A 284 3.72 -17.15 6.03
N TYR A 285 4.12 -17.54 7.23
CA TYR A 285 3.60 -18.72 7.91
C TYR A 285 3.03 -18.35 9.28
N GLN A 286 1.77 -18.70 9.49
CA GLN A 286 1.04 -18.40 10.70
C GLN A 286 1.01 -19.60 11.64
N PHE A 287 1.73 -19.53 12.76
CA PHE A 287 1.71 -20.59 13.78
C PHE A 287 0.37 -20.67 14.48
N ASN A 288 -0.23 -19.52 14.77
CA ASN A 288 -1.56 -19.38 15.35
C ASN A 288 -2.10 -17.95 15.09
N ARG A 289 -3.25 -17.60 15.66
CA ARG A 289 -3.88 -16.28 15.46
C ARG A 289 -3.01 -15.08 15.89
N ARG A 290 -1.99 -15.30 16.73
CA ARG A 290 -1.16 -14.24 17.31
C ARG A 290 0.29 -14.31 16.84
N LEU A 291 0.82 -15.47 16.47
CA LEU A 291 2.24 -15.65 16.15
C LEU A 291 2.41 -16.06 14.68
N TYR A 292 3.28 -15.36 13.97
CA TYR A 292 3.64 -15.65 12.59
C TYR A 292 5.10 -15.29 12.29
N VAL A 293 5.62 -15.87 11.22
CA VAL A 293 6.93 -15.50 10.64
C VAL A 293 6.73 -15.14 9.18
N GLY A 294 7.61 -14.27 8.69
CA GLY A 294 7.65 -13.84 7.30
C GLY A 294 9.08 -13.86 6.76
N GLY A 295 9.19 -14.00 5.45
CA GLY A 295 10.42 -13.82 4.72
C GLY A 295 10.12 -13.15 3.38
N ARG A 296 10.87 -12.12 3.03
CA ARG A 296 10.78 -11.46 1.72
C ARG A 296 12.15 -11.42 1.07
N TYR A 297 12.22 -11.82 -0.20
CA TYR A 297 13.36 -11.56 -1.05
C TYR A 297 12.93 -10.63 -2.16
N GLU A 298 13.68 -9.56 -2.36
CA GLU A 298 13.35 -8.52 -3.34
C GLU A 298 14.58 -7.99 -4.04
N GLY A 299 14.37 -7.38 -5.20
CA GLY A 299 15.44 -6.72 -5.91
C GLY A 299 14.94 -5.86 -7.06
N THR A 300 15.77 -4.90 -7.42
CA THR A 300 15.53 -3.93 -8.47
C THR A 300 16.78 -3.81 -9.33
N ALA A 301 16.59 -3.52 -10.61
CA ALA A 301 17.66 -3.25 -11.55
C ALA A 301 17.26 -2.12 -12.49
N ASP A 302 18.16 -1.17 -12.71
CA ASP A 302 18.04 -0.19 -13.77
C ASP A 302 19.42 0.27 -14.26
N SER A 303 19.45 0.99 -15.38
CA SER A 303 20.70 1.40 -16.01
C SER A 303 21.48 2.45 -15.23
N THR A 304 20.88 3.08 -14.21
CA THR A 304 21.46 4.18 -13.44
C THR A 304 21.92 3.73 -12.04
N GLY A 305 21.15 2.90 -11.37
CA GLY A 305 21.40 2.36 -10.03
C GLY A 305 22.04 0.98 -10.02
N GLY A 306 22.15 0.29 -11.16
CA GLY A 306 22.64 -1.09 -11.21
C GLY A 306 21.63 -2.06 -10.60
N PHE A 307 22.11 -3.19 -10.07
CA PHE A 307 21.28 -4.20 -9.42
C PHE A 307 21.38 -4.12 -7.89
N ALA A 308 20.23 -4.05 -7.23
CA ALA A 308 20.08 -4.09 -5.79
C ALA A 308 19.19 -5.25 -5.35
N ARG A 309 19.48 -5.83 -4.18
CA ARG A 309 18.64 -6.86 -3.58
C ARG A 309 18.68 -6.81 -2.06
N ASP A 310 17.53 -7.09 -1.47
CA ASP A 310 17.32 -7.12 -0.03
C ASP A 310 16.65 -8.45 0.36
N THR A 311 16.96 -8.92 1.56
CA THR A 311 16.23 -10.02 2.21
C THR A 311 15.72 -9.55 3.55
N VAL A 312 14.44 -9.74 3.82
CA VAL A 312 13.80 -9.40 5.09
C VAL A 312 13.36 -10.67 5.78
N PHE A 313 13.79 -10.88 7.01
CA PHE A 313 13.24 -11.90 7.91
C PHE A 313 12.40 -11.23 8.99
N LEU A 314 11.21 -11.76 9.25
CA LEU A 314 10.24 -11.15 10.16
C LEU A 314 9.69 -12.17 11.16
N LEU A 315 9.61 -11.79 12.42
CA LEU A 315 8.80 -12.43 13.45
C LEU A 315 7.73 -11.45 13.92
N GLY A 316 6.46 -11.85 13.86
CA GLY A 316 5.33 -11.04 14.31
C GLY A 316 4.52 -11.71 15.42
N TRP A 317 4.19 -10.93 16.44
CA TRP A 317 3.38 -11.35 17.58
C TRP A 317 2.31 -10.31 17.94
N GLY A 318 1.03 -10.70 17.91
CA GLY A 318 -0.11 -9.89 18.35
C GLY A 318 -0.55 -10.24 19.77
N PRO A 319 -0.07 -9.56 20.83
CA PRO A 319 -0.46 -9.88 22.20
C PRO A 319 -1.95 -9.64 22.48
N SER A 320 -2.58 -8.71 21.75
CA SER A 320 -4.02 -8.43 21.82
C SER A 320 -4.63 -8.30 20.42
N GLU A 321 -5.95 -8.09 20.34
CA GLU A 321 -6.62 -7.78 19.06
C GLU A 321 -6.32 -6.36 18.55
N HIS A 322 -5.72 -5.51 19.39
CA HIS A 322 -5.44 -4.10 19.11
C HIS A 322 -3.96 -3.79 18.96
N SER A 323 -3.08 -4.78 19.12
CA SER A 323 -1.65 -4.54 19.12
C SER A 323 -0.85 -5.63 18.42
N ARG A 324 0.28 -5.21 17.85
CA ARG A 324 1.24 -6.05 17.15
C ARG A 324 2.64 -5.63 17.54
N PHE A 325 3.50 -6.61 17.77
CA PHE A 325 4.94 -6.45 17.90
C PHE A 325 5.63 -7.19 16.75
N THR A 326 6.59 -6.55 16.10
CA THR A 326 7.41 -7.15 15.05
C THR A 326 8.90 -7.00 15.36
N ILE A 327 9.66 -8.02 15.00
CA ILE A 327 11.12 -7.98 14.92
C ILE A 327 11.48 -8.34 13.49
N GLU A 328 12.28 -7.52 12.83
CA GLU A 328 12.80 -7.83 11.50
C GLU A 328 14.29 -7.58 11.36
N ASP A 329 14.95 -8.40 10.55
CA ASP A 329 16.31 -8.17 10.07
C ASP A 329 16.27 -7.95 8.56
N ILE A 330 16.76 -6.79 8.12
CA ILE A 330 16.89 -6.42 6.72
C ILE A 330 18.35 -6.61 6.32
N ILE A 331 18.57 -7.49 5.35
CA ILE A 331 19.88 -7.83 4.80
C ILE A 331 20.00 -7.21 3.40
N GLN A 332 20.59 -6.04 3.32
CA GLN A 332 20.78 -5.32 2.05
C GLN A 332 22.10 -5.72 1.41
N HIS A 333 22.14 -5.83 0.08
CA HIS A 333 23.33 -6.28 -0.65
C HIS A 333 23.78 -5.28 -1.74
N VAL A 334 24.14 -4.04 -1.38
CA VAL A 334 24.77 -3.09 -2.31
C VAL A 334 25.59 -2.02 -1.57
N PRO A 335 26.89 -1.82 -1.85
CA PRO A 335 27.89 -2.73 -2.42
C PRO A 335 28.45 -3.72 -1.37
N GLN A 336 28.06 -3.58 -0.10
CA GLN A 336 28.42 -4.48 1.00
C GLN A 336 27.14 -4.99 1.65
N THR A 337 27.22 -6.17 2.27
CA THR A 337 26.11 -6.70 3.05
C THR A 337 25.98 -5.92 4.35
N THR A 338 24.84 -5.29 4.56
CA THR A 338 24.48 -4.62 5.81
C THR A 338 23.28 -5.31 6.44
N HIS A 339 23.24 -5.28 7.77
CA HIS A 339 22.11 -5.75 8.55
C HIS A 339 21.48 -4.57 9.29
N THR A 340 20.16 -4.47 9.20
CA THR A 340 19.37 -3.50 9.94
C THR A 340 18.29 -4.26 10.71
N MET A 341 18.47 -4.38 12.02
CA MET A 341 17.47 -4.91 12.92
C MET A 341 16.47 -3.80 13.27
N ASN A 342 15.17 -4.06 13.09
CA ASN A 342 14.09 -3.18 13.51
C ASN A 342 13.14 -3.89 14.46
N PHE A 343 12.60 -3.12 15.41
CA PHE A 343 11.54 -3.52 16.31
C PHE A 343 10.38 -2.55 16.13
N GLN A 344 9.17 -3.04 15.91
CA GLN A 344 7.99 -2.18 15.86
C GLN A 344 6.93 -2.64 16.85
N PHE A 345 6.27 -1.66 17.47
CA PHE A 345 5.05 -1.88 18.25
C PHE A 345 3.94 -1.02 17.67
N THR A 346 2.93 -1.69 17.11
CA THR A 346 1.73 -1.05 16.56
C THR A 346 0.57 -1.23 17.52
N PHE A 347 -0.22 -0.18 17.73
CA PHE A 347 -1.49 -0.20 18.46
C PHE A 347 -2.60 0.50 17.65
N ALA A 348 -3.83 0.01 17.68
CA ALA A 348 -4.96 0.61 16.99
C ALA A 348 -6.28 0.57 17.79
N GLU A 349 -6.98 1.71 17.85
CA GLU A 349 -8.23 1.92 18.62
C GLU A 349 -9.29 2.75 17.88
#